data_AF-A0A942HDA3-F1
#
_entry.id   AF-A0A942HDA3-F1
#
_cell.length_a   1.000
_cell.length_b   1.000
_cell.length_c   1.000
_cell.angle_alpha   90.00
_cell.angle_beta   90.00
_cell.angle_gamma   90.00
#
_symmetry.space_group_name_H-M   'P 1'
#
loop_
_entity.id
_entity.type
_entity.pdbx_description
1 polymer ?
#
loop_
_entity_poly.entity_id
_entity_poly.type
_entity_poly.pdbx_seq_one_letter_code
_entity_poly.pdbx_strand_id
1 'polypeptide(L)'
;MNERSLTPNITVTIGHHTRVYFAFVTTAPTELDSPATVTLHAATFSDVVSFAADAVTLDHCRARMPARLVLIDAMELAWQRAKYRGHQHPLLAADTRLVGLNTLQHWLWQRLQTTPSNQVAA
;
A
#
# COMPACT_ATOMS: atom_id res chain seq x y z
N MET A 1 13.75 -2.15 25.05
CA MET A 1 13.79 -1.37 23.79
C MET A 1 12.49 -1.65 23.05
N ASN A 2 11.45 -0.86 23.32
CA ASN A 2 10.16 -1.01 22.63
C ASN A 2 10.26 -0.29 21.29
N GLU A 3 10.70 -1.01 20.26
CA GLU A 3 10.52 -0.59 18.88
C GLU A 3 9.01 -0.55 18.61
N ARG A 4 8.39 0.61 18.85
CA ARG A 4 7.04 0.86 18.33
C ARG A 4 7.16 0.69 16.83
N SER A 5 6.51 -0.33 16.27
CA SER A 5 6.41 -0.56 14.83
C SER A 5 5.80 0.70 14.20
N LEU A 6 6.68 1.59 13.74
CA LEU A 6 6.29 2.78 13.00
C LEU A 6 5.96 2.29 11.61
N THR A 7 4.72 2.46 11.16
CA THR A 7 4.36 2.11 9.78
C THR A 7 5.35 2.78 8.82
N PRO A 8 5.99 2.02 7.91
CA PRO A 8 6.99 2.59 7.02
C PRO A 8 6.35 3.66 6.16
N ASN A 9 7.10 4.72 5.93
CA ASN A 9 6.65 5.86 5.15
C ASN A 9 7.71 6.31 4.16
N ILE A 10 7.26 7.05 3.15
CA ILE A 10 8.12 7.72 2.18
C ILE A 10 7.61 9.13 1.96
N THR A 11 8.53 10.08 1.97
CA THR A 11 8.27 11.46 1.54
C THR A 11 8.55 11.56 0.05
N VAL A 12 7.55 12.01 -0.72
CA VAL A 12 7.63 12.18 -2.16
C VAL A 12 7.45 13.65 -2.49
N THR A 13 8.37 14.21 -3.27
CA THR A 13 8.28 15.60 -3.78
C THR A 13 8.22 15.57 -5.30
N ILE A 14 7.17 16.16 -5.88
CA ILE A 14 7.02 16.35 -7.33
C ILE A 14 6.67 17.82 -7.58
N GLY A 15 7.54 18.52 -8.30
CA GLY A 15 7.46 19.97 -8.43
C GLY A 15 7.53 20.65 -7.06
N HIS A 16 6.50 21.42 -6.71
CA HIS A 16 6.38 22.10 -5.40
C HIS A 16 5.52 21.35 -4.37
N HIS A 17 5.07 20.13 -4.68
CA HIS A 17 4.21 19.36 -3.79
C HIS A 17 5.01 18.28 -3.07
N THR A 18 4.97 18.32 -1.73
CA THR A 18 5.56 17.30 -0.86
C THR A 18 4.46 16.59 -0.09
N ARG A 19 4.44 15.25 -0.16
CA ARG A 19 3.47 14.39 0.54
C ARG A 19 4.19 13.26 1.27
N VAL A 20 3.60 12.81 2.37
CA VAL A 20 4.08 11.65 3.12
C VAL A 20 3.09 10.52 2.91
N TYR A 21 3.60 9.38 2.46
CA TYR A 21 2.80 8.18 2.24
C TYR A 21 3.20 7.09 3.21
N PHE A 22 2.22 6.37 3.75
CA PHE A 22 2.42 5.21 4.63
C PHE A 22 2.06 3.91 3.91
N ALA A 23 2.84 2.86 4.09
CA ALA A 23 2.63 1.59 3.42
C ALA A 23 1.73 0.63 4.21
N PHE A 24 0.77 0.02 3.52
CA PHE A 24 -0.18 -0.92 4.10
C PHE A 24 -0.49 -2.08 3.16
N VAL A 25 -0.87 -3.22 3.74
CA VAL A 25 -1.48 -4.36 3.05
C VAL A 25 -2.99 -4.30 3.22
N THR A 26 -3.73 -4.50 2.13
CA THR A 26 -5.20 -4.50 2.12
C THR A 26 -5.77 -5.52 1.14
N THR A 27 -6.98 -6.01 1.39
CA THR A 27 -7.79 -6.75 0.41
C THR A 27 -8.85 -5.87 -0.25
N ALA A 28 -8.92 -4.58 0.11
CA ALA A 28 -9.84 -3.65 -0.50
C ALA A 28 -9.53 -3.51 -2.00
N PRO A 29 -10.56 -3.43 -2.85
CA PRO A 29 -10.36 -3.15 -4.26
C PRO A 29 -10.16 -1.64 -4.48
N THR A 30 -9.68 -1.25 -5.66
CA THR A 30 -9.29 0.12 -6.01
C THR A 30 -10.42 1.14 -5.91
N GLU A 31 -11.67 0.72 -6.00
CA GLU A 31 -12.84 1.61 -6.04
C GLU A 31 -13.13 2.22 -4.65
N LEU A 32 -12.53 1.67 -3.60
CA LEU A 32 -12.62 2.19 -2.23
C LEU A 32 -11.44 3.10 -1.89
N ASP A 33 -10.50 3.31 -2.81
CA ASP A 33 -9.29 4.08 -2.59
C ASP A 33 -9.56 5.58 -2.62
N SER A 34 -8.83 6.34 -1.80
CA SER A 34 -8.73 7.77 -1.96
C SER A 34 -7.95 8.09 -3.25
N PRO A 35 -8.19 9.24 -3.89
CA PRO A 35 -7.52 9.58 -5.14
C PRO A 35 -5.98 9.59 -5.06
N ALA A 36 -5.39 9.86 -3.89
CA ALA A 36 -3.94 9.85 -3.73
C ALA A 36 -3.35 8.47 -3.38
N THR A 37 -4.16 7.43 -3.21
CA THR A 37 -3.67 6.09 -2.88
C THR A 37 -2.93 5.46 -4.07
N VAL A 38 -1.75 4.90 -3.81
CA VAL A 38 -0.89 4.29 -4.84
C VAL A 38 -0.71 2.81 -4.56
N THR A 39 -1.19 1.94 -5.45
CA THR A 39 -0.88 0.50 -5.42
C THR A 39 0.55 0.22 -5.90
N LEU A 40 1.40 -0.33 -5.04
CA LEU A 40 2.76 -0.72 -5.42
C LEU A 40 2.80 -2.13 -6.02
N HIS A 41 2.02 -3.04 -5.42
CA HIS A 41 1.99 -4.44 -5.84
C HIS A 41 0.58 -5.01 -5.62
N ALA A 42 0.11 -5.84 -6.54
CA ALA A 42 -1.17 -6.51 -6.47
C ALA A 42 -0.97 -8.01 -6.77
N ALA A 43 -1.43 -8.87 -5.87
CA ALA A 43 -1.30 -10.33 -5.96
C ALA A 43 -2.35 -11.01 -5.08
N THR A 44 -2.17 -12.29 -4.76
CA THR A 44 -3.04 -12.98 -3.81
C THR A 44 -2.71 -12.55 -2.37
N PHE A 45 -3.67 -12.70 -1.45
CA PHE A 45 -3.44 -12.32 -0.05
C PHE A 45 -2.32 -13.14 0.59
N SER A 46 -2.13 -14.42 0.23
CA SER A 46 -0.97 -15.19 0.69
C SER A 46 0.36 -14.57 0.31
N ASP A 47 0.46 -13.96 -0.88
CA ASP A 47 1.71 -13.35 -1.35
C ASP A 47 1.95 -12.02 -0.63
N VAL A 48 0.91 -11.19 -0.55
CA VAL A 48 1.03 -9.81 -0.05
C VAL A 48 1.07 -9.75 1.48
N VAL A 49 0.40 -10.66 2.19
CA VAL A 49 0.35 -10.64 3.67
C VAL A 49 1.72 -10.82 4.31
N SER A 50 2.67 -11.43 3.59
CA SER A 50 4.07 -11.54 4.02
C SER A 50 4.74 -10.19 4.27
N PHE A 51 4.23 -9.11 3.67
CA PHE A 51 4.71 -7.74 3.89
C PHE A 51 4.09 -7.05 5.11
N ALA A 52 3.13 -7.66 5.80
CA ALA A 52 2.51 -7.07 6.99
C ALA A 52 3.43 -7.18 8.22
N ALA A 53 3.41 -6.15 9.07
CA ALA A 53 4.21 -6.12 10.30
C ALA A 53 3.73 -7.14 11.34
N ASP A 54 2.42 -7.36 11.41
CA ASP A 54 1.81 -8.29 12.34
C ASP A 54 1.51 -9.62 11.65
N ALA A 55 1.79 -10.72 12.34
CA ALA A 55 1.45 -12.05 11.86
C ALA A 55 -0.07 -12.18 11.67
N VAL A 56 -0.49 -12.60 10.48
CA VAL A 56 -1.90 -12.81 10.13
C VAL A 56 -2.16 -14.29 9.99
N THR A 57 -3.16 -14.81 10.70
CA THR A 57 -3.66 -16.16 10.46
C THR A 57 -4.35 -16.22 9.11
N LEU A 58 -3.83 -17.03 8.21
CA LEU A 58 -4.37 -17.22 6.87
C LEU A 58 -5.23 -18.48 6.83
N ASP A 59 -6.52 -18.32 6.54
CA ASP A 59 -7.36 -19.45 6.15
C ASP A 59 -7.26 -19.67 4.63
N HIS A 60 -7.60 -20.88 4.17
CA HIS A 60 -7.46 -21.27 2.76
C HIS A 60 -8.33 -20.42 1.82
N CYS A 61 -9.45 -19.90 2.30
CA CYS A 61 -10.36 -19.07 1.52
C CYS A 61 -9.77 -17.67 1.34
N ARG A 62 -9.20 -17.09 2.40
CA ARG A 62 -8.57 -15.78 2.39
C ARG A 62 -7.27 -15.76 1.61
N ALA A 63 -6.50 -16.85 1.63
CA ALA A 63 -5.22 -16.96 0.93
C ALA A 63 -5.31 -16.55 -0.54
N ARG A 64 -6.38 -16.95 -1.23
CA ARG A 64 -6.58 -16.71 -2.67
C ARG A 64 -7.27 -15.38 -2.98
N MET A 65 -7.69 -14.64 -1.97
CA MET A 65 -8.36 -13.35 -2.20
C MET A 65 -7.39 -12.36 -2.85
N PRO A 66 -7.86 -11.50 -3.76
CA PRO A 66 -7.05 -10.39 -4.26
C PRO A 66 -6.62 -9.48 -3.11
N ALA A 67 -5.35 -9.10 -3.11
CA ALA A 67 -4.76 -8.21 -2.13
C ALA A 67 -3.71 -7.29 -2.77
N ARG A 68 -3.41 -6.21 -2.06
CA ARG A 68 -2.56 -5.14 -2.56
C ARG A 68 -1.68 -4.60 -1.45
N LEU A 69 -0.44 -4.30 -1.80
CA LEU A 69 0.39 -3.39 -1.04
C LEU A 69 0.19 -1.98 -1.60
N VAL A 70 -0.20 -1.06 -0.74
CA VAL A 70 -0.58 0.30 -1.09
C VAL A 70 0.20 1.33 -0.26
N LEU A 71 0.40 2.50 -0.85
CA LEU A 71 0.82 3.72 -0.20
C LEU A 71 -0.39 4.63 -0.04
N ILE A 72 -0.65 5.06 1.19
CA ILE A 72 -1.76 5.95 1.53
C ILE A 72 -1.21 7.28 2.04
N ASP A 73 -1.68 8.38 1.48
CA ASP A 73 -1.30 9.73 1.87
C ASP A 73 -1.69 10.01 3.32
N ALA A 74 -0.79 10.64 4.09
CA ALA A 74 -0.99 10.96 5.50
C ALA A 74 -2.27 11.77 5.77
N MET A 75 -2.65 12.68 4.85
CA MET A 75 -3.84 13.53 4.98
C MET A 75 -5.14 12.75 4.75
N GLU A 76 -5.09 11.67 3.97
CA GLU A 76 -6.27 10.84 3.65
C GLU A 76 -6.35 9.58 4.53
N LEU A 77 -5.29 9.27 5.28
CA LEU A 77 -5.16 8.01 6.03
C LEU A 77 -6.33 7.72 6.98
N ALA A 78 -6.82 8.73 7.70
CA ALA A 78 -7.94 8.55 8.64
C ALA A 78 -9.24 8.18 7.90
N TRP A 79 -9.51 8.87 6.78
CA TRP A 79 -10.65 8.58 5.93
C TRP A 79 -10.54 7.20 5.29
N GLN A 80 -9.36 6.88 4.74
CA GLN A 80 -9.09 5.59 4.09
C GLN A 80 -9.31 4.41 5.05
N ARG A 81 -8.82 4.54 6.28
CA ARG A 81 -9.04 3.57 7.36
C ARG A 81 -10.52 3.36 7.66
N ALA A 82 -11.27 4.46 7.81
CA ALA A 82 -12.70 4.39 8.09
C ALA A 82 -13.46 3.74 6.91
N LYS A 83 -13.12 4.11 5.67
CA LYS A 83 -13.71 3.57 4.46
C LYS A 83 -13.50 2.06 4.34
N TYR A 84 -12.26 1.59 4.40
CA TYR A 84 -11.98 0.15 4.32
C TYR A 84 -12.63 -0.64 5.47
N ARG A 85 -12.59 -0.10 6.69
CA ARG A 85 -13.23 -0.74 7.85
C ARG A 85 -14.75 -0.87 7.67
N GLY A 86 -15.40 0.17 7.16
CA GLY A 86 -16.84 0.16 6.87
C GLY A 86 -17.26 -0.89 5.84
N HIS A 87 -16.33 -1.26 4.95
CA HIS A 87 -16.52 -2.32 3.94
C HIS A 87 -15.83 -3.65 4.32
N GLN A 88 -15.44 -3.82 5.59
CA GLN A 88 -14.84 -5.05 6.14
C GLN A 88 -13.53 -5.49 5.47
N HIS A 89 -12.78 -4.55 4.89
CA HIS A 89 -11.45 -4.83 4.37
C HIS A 89 -10.38 -4.54 5.43
N PRO A 90 -9.43 -5.47 5.67
CA PRO A 90 -8.31 -5.24 6.57
C PRO A 90 -7.38 -4.17 5.99
N LEU A 91 -6.81 -3.36 6.87
CA LEU A 91 -5.71 -2.46 6.54
C LEU A 91 -4.58 -2.67 7.54
N LEU A 92 -3.57 -3.41 7.11
CA LEU A 92 -2.47 -3.87 7.95
C LEU A 92 -1.24 -3.04 7.66
N ALA A 93 -0.54 -2.54 8.70
CA ALA A 93 0.70 -1.82 8.50
C ALA A 93 1.74 -2.74 7.84
N ALA A 94 2.48 -2.22 6.87
CA ALA A 94 3.60 -2.97 6.29
C ALA A 94 4.76 -3.07 7.29
N ASP A 95 5.54 -4.15 7.20
CA ASP A 95 6.75 -4.35 8.01
C ASP A 95 7.89 -3.45 7.48
N THR A 96 8.42 -2.58 8.33
CA THR A 96 9.57 -1.71 8.03
C THR A 96 10.83 -2.44 7.57
N ARG A 97 11.04 -3.69 7.99
CA ARG A 97 12.22 -4.49 7.62
C ARG A 97 12.13 -5.04 6.20
N LEU A 98 10.90 -5.31 5.74
CA LEU A 98 10.64 -5.82 4.39
C LEU A 98 10.34 -4.68 3.41
N VAL A 99 9.53 -3.73 3.86
CA VAL A 99 9.06 -2.56 3.11
C VAL A 99 9.72 -1.30 3.67
N GLY A 100 11.05 -1.30 3.68
CA GLY A 100 11.85 -0.12 4.03
C GLY A 100 11.87 0.93 2.93
N LEU A 101 12.50 2.08 3.20
CA LEU A 101 12.57 3.21 2.26
C LEU A 101 13.13 2.83 0.88
N ASN A 102 14.22 2.05 0.83
CA ASN A 102 14.83 1.62 -0.43
C ASN A 102 13.88 0.71 -1.24
N THR A 103 13.17 -0.20 -0.58
CA THR A 103 12.17 -1.06 -1.22
C THR A 103 11.02 -0.23 -1.80
N LEU A 104 10.53 0.75 -1.03
CA LEU A 104 9.48 1.68 -1.48
C LEU A 104 9.92 2.51 -2.69
N GLN A 105 11.14 3.05 -2.67
CA GLN A 105 11.71 3.78 -3.80
C GLN A 105 11.84 2.89 -5.03
N HIS A 106 12.32 1.66 -4.88
CA HIS A 106 12.45 0.71 -5.98
C HIS A 106 11.10 0.38 -6.63
N TRP A 107 10.07 0.09 -5.83
CA TRP A 107 8.74 -0.20 -6.36
C TRP A 107 8.05 0.99 -7.00
N LEU A 108 8.22 2.19 -6.44
CA LEU A 108 7.76 3.42 -7.10
C LEU A 108 8.45 3.61 -8.44
N TRP A 109 9.77 3.40 -8.50
CA TRP A 109 10.52 3.48 -9.75
C TRP A 109 10.05 2.46 -10.79
N GLN A 110 9.87 1.20 -10.40
CA GLN A 110 9.31 0.16 -11.28
C GLN A 110 7.93 0.56 -11.81
N ARG A 111 7.05 1.11 -10.97
CA ARG A 111 5.73 1.59 -11.39
C ARG A 111 5.81 2.72 -12.42
N LEU A 112 6.74 3.65 -12.25
CA LEU A 112 6.96 4.72 -13.23
C LEU A 112 7.43 4.16 -14.58
N GLN A 113 8.21 3.08 -14.57
CA GLN A 113 8.66 2.40 -15.79
C GLN A 113 7.56 1.56 -16.47
N THR A 114 6.65 0.97 -15.69
CA THR A 114 5.56 0.13 -16.22
C THR A 114 4.34 0.93 -16.66
N THR A 115 4.32 2.24 -16.44
CA THR A 115 3.29 3.13 -17.00
C THR A 115 3.40 3.08 -18.53
N PRO A 116 2.44 2.49 -19.26
CA PRO A 116 2.55 2.39 -20.71
C PRO A 116 2.52 3.80 -21.30
N SER A 117 3.40 4.03 -22.28
CA SER A 117 3.39 5.15 -23.22
C SER A 117 2.12 5.19 -24.10
N ASN A 118 0.93 4.85 -23.58
CA ASN A 118 -0.26 4.56 -24.37
C ASN A 118 -1.45 5.49 -24.07
N GLN A 119 -1.19 6.79 -23.98
CA GLN A 119 -2.19 7.84 -24.20
C GLN A 119 -1.56 9.04 -24.91
N VAL A 120 -1.10 8.84 -26.14
CA VAL A 120 -1.16 9.89 -27.18
C VAL A 120 -1.50 9.19 -28.50
N ALA A 121 -2.76 8.80 -28.66
CA ALA A 121 -3.34 8.68 -29.99
C ALA A 121 -4.22 9.92 -30.17
N ALA A 122 -3.76 10.79 -31.07
CA ALA A 122 -4.42 11.99 -31.53
C ALA A 122 -5.73 11.68 -32.28
#